data_AF-A0A2H3DWR9-F1
#
_entry.id   AF-A0A2H3DWR9-F1
#
_cell.length_a   1.000
_cell.length_b   1.000
_cell.length_c   1.000
_cell.angle_alpha   90.00
_cell.angle_beta   90.00
_cell.angle_gamma   90.00
#
_symmetry.space_group_name_H-M   'P 1'
#
loop_
_entity.id
_entity.type
_entity.pdbx_description
1 polymer ?
#
loop_
_entity_poly.entity_id
_entity_poly.type
_entity_poly.pdbx_seq_one_letter_code
_entity_poly.pdbx_strand_id
1 'polypeptide(L)'
;MQLAKDLGIPTEKLDPLKVFRKVEDIALRSEDNSGWEELNNLVTLHHLRLQNSRALGSFEVEIEACRPPPGVPHGVDGSRFWAILIGINDYESNPLNGCVEDAKAMEKYLLDDLHVPKKHIQLLLGPKELVSSHDAIYPSRDNIIDALFSIIANSQIVYGDNIIVYFSGHGSYYFPSEDDDKALLDLIGPGPIDAICPIDRDKRDDNTVPIPDISNRELNSIFSLIAQKKGNYIPAIFDCCHSGGVSRGLPERGARVTRGTKVATLRGMLDAGEKRLGGHPSIVSRNWRHDMTSHVILAACQNYQYAKAKKLRGKDGETLGYAGIFTESLLCFLRSGAYTAETRYVDVASYLHQSPHQTPVIDENNKYARIWYQE
;
A
#
# COMPACT_ATOMS: atom_id res chain seq x y z
N MET A 1 1.57 -21.00 15.04
CA MET A 1 0.97 -20.88 16.40
C MET A 1 1.99 -21.15 17.49
N GLN A 2 2.72 -22.28 17.45
CA GLN A 2 3.80 -22.56 18.42
C GLN A 2 4.82 -21.41 18.48
N LEU A 3 5.39 -21.04 17.32
CA LEU A 3 6.31 -19.90 17.20
C LEU A 3 5.78 -18.58 17.80
N ALA A 4 4.47 -18.33 17.71
CA ALA A 4 3.90 -17.12 18.29
C ALA A 4 3.80 -17.19 19.82
N LYS A 5 3.53 -18.38 20.38
CA LYS A 5 3.63 -18.61 21.83
C LYS A 5 5.06 -18.40 22.31
N ASP A 6 6.03 -18.94 21.57
CA ASP A 6 7.46 -18.84 21.90
C ASP A 6 7.94 -17.37 21.88
N LEU A 7 7.34 -16.54 21.01
CA LEU A 7 7.59 -15.10 20.93
C LEU A 7 6.73 -14.24 21.86
N GLY A 8 5.91 -14.84 22.72
CA GLY A 8 4.99 -14.12 23.61
C GLY A 8 3.90 -13.32 22.87
N ILE A 9 3.56 -13.71 21.64
CA ILE A 9 2.46 -13.12 20.85
C ILE A 9 1.17 -13.87 21.20
N PRO A 10 0.12 -13.18 21.68
CA PRO A 10 -1.15 -13.80 22.01
C PRO A 10 -1.74 -14.59 20.83
N THR A 11 -2.08 -15.86 21.05
CA THR A 11 -2.56 -16.74 19.98
C THR A 11 -4.04 -16.56 19.64
N GLU A 12 -4.81 -15.92 20.51
CA GLU A 12 -6.25 -15.68 20.34
C GLU A 12 -6.56 -14.66 19.23
N LYS A 13 -5.57 -13.86 18.82
CA LYS A 13 -5.58 -12.95 17.67
C LYS A 13 -4.24 -13.01 16.94
N LEU A 14 -3.88 -14.22 16.51
CA LEU A 14 -2.62 -14.45 15.80
C LEU A 14 -2.57 -13.65 14.49
N ASP A 15 -1.73 -12.62 14.45
CA ASP A 15 -1.41 -11.86 13.24
C ASP A 15 -0.13 -12.44 12.61
N PRO A 16 -0.23 -13.21 11.50
CA PRO A 16 0.94 -13.87 10.90
C PRO A 16 2.01 -12.88 10.43
N LEU A 17 1.62 -11.66 10.05
CA LEU A 17 2.55 -10.61 9.66
C LEU A 17 3.28 -10.06 10.88
N LYS A 18 2.59 -9.88 12.01
CA LYS A 18 3.23 -9.49 13.27
C LYS A 18 4.23 -10.54 13.77
N VAL A 19 3.90 -11.83 13.62
CA VAL A 19 4.84 -12.92 13.90
C VAL A 19 6.03 -12.86 12.94
N PHE A 20 5.77 -12.67 11.65
CA PHE A 20 6.82 -12.58 10.62
C PHE A 20 7.78 -11.42 10.91
N ARG A 21 7.27 -10.18 11.05
CA ARG A 21 8.08 -8.99 11.33
C ARG A 21 8.86 -9.11 12.65
N LYS A 22 8.29 -9.74 13.68
CA LYS A 22 8.98 -9.93 14.96
C LYS A 22 10.12 -10.93 14.85
N VAL A 23 9.94 -12.01 14.10
CA VAL A 23 11.02 -12.97 13.82
C VAL A 23 12.08 -12.33 12.92
N GLU A 24 11.67 -11.54 11.94
CA GLU A 24 12.58 -10.78 11.09
C GLU A 24 13.42 -9.80 11.92
N ASP A 25 12.81 -9.01 12.82
CA ASP A 25 13.51 -8.10 13.73
C ASP A 25 14.45 -8.84 14.71
N ILE A 26 14.12 -10.08 15.12
CA ILE A 26 15.01 -10.91 15.96
C ILE A 26 16.19 -11.43 15.14
N ALA A 27 15.94 -11.99 13.96
CA ALA A 27 16.96 -12.53 13.08
C ALA A 27 17.92 -11.44 12.56
N LEU A 28 17.42 -10.22 12.36
CA LEU A 28 18.22 -9.04 12.00
C LEU A 28 19.12 -8.52 13.12
N ARG A 29 18.84 -8.89 14.38
CA ARG A 29 19.54 -8.38 15.57
C ARG A 29 20.45 -9.40 16.24
N SER A 30 20.36 -10.68 15.92
CA SER A 30 21.20 -11.70 16.55
C SER A 30 22.57 -11.77 15.85
N GLU A 31 23.64 -11.59 16.63
CA GLU A 31 25.01 -11.90 16.19
C GLU A 31 25.22 -13.42 16.07
N ASP A 32 24.38 -14.18 16.78
CA ASP A 32 24.35 -15.62 16.85
C ASP A 32 23.27 -16.12 15.87
N ASN A 33 23.43 -17.27 15.23
CA ASN A 33 22.45 -17.77 14.24
C ASN A 33 21.04 -18.11 14.82
N SER A 34 20.75 -17.74 16.07
CA SER A 34 19.48 -17.92 16.76
C SER A 34 18.40 -17.01 16.17
N GLY A 35 17.57 -17.55 15.28
CA GLY A 35 16.52 -16.82 14.55
C GLY A 35 16.43 -17.20 13.08
N TRP A 36 17.51 -17.77 12.52
CA TRP A 36 17.54 -18.21 11.12
C TRP A 36 16.68 -19.44 10.85
N GLU A 37 16.57 -20.36 11.80
CA GLU A 37 15.70 -21.54 11.67
C GLU A 37 14.22 -21.14 11.70
N GLU A 38 13.84 -20.22 12.59
CA GLU A 38 12.50 -19.64 12.65
C GLU A 38 12.17 -18.83 11.39
N LEU A 39 13.13 -18.05 10.88
CA LEU A 39 12.99 -17.33 9.60
C LEU A 39 12.79 -18.32 8.44
N ASN A 40 13.58 -19.39 8.36
CA ASN A 40 13.42 -20.43 7.34
C ASN A 40 12.07 -21.15 7.42
N ASN A 41 11.57 -21.42 8.63
CA ASN A 41 10.24 -22.00 8.83
C ASN A 41 9.13 -21.05 8.37
N LEU A 42 9.27 -19.75 8.61
CA LEU A 42 8.33 -18.75 8.11
C LEU A 42 8.38 -18.60 6.59
N VAL A 43 9.58 -18.62 5.99
CA VAL A 43 9.77 -18.64 4.53
C VAL A 43 9.11 -19.89 3.93
N THR A 44 9.26 -21.04 4.58
CA THR A 44 8.62 -22.30 4.15
C THR A 44 7.10 -22.22 4.22
N LEU A 45 6.54 -21.73 5.34
CA LEU A 45 5.09 -21.52 5.49
C LEU A 45 4.55 -20.55 4.43
N HIS A 46 5.29 -19.47 4.15
CA HIS A 46 4.96 -18.53 3.09
C HIS A 46 4.93 -19.23 1.71
N HIS A 47 5.94 -20.05 1.41
CA HIS A 47 6.01 -20.80 0.15
C HIS A 47 4.84 -21.78 0.00
N LEU A 48 4.47 -22.50 1.06
CA LEU A 48 3.31 -23.40 1.07
C LEU A 48 1.99 -22.64 0.85
N ARG A 49 1.83 -21.46 1.48
CA ARG A 49 0.66 -20.61 1.25
C ARG A 49 0.57 -20.10 -0.19
N LEU A 50 1.71 -19.72 -0.78
CA LEU A 50 1.79 -19.34 -2.19
C LEU A 50 1.41 -20.50 -3.12
N GLN A 51 1.96 -21.69 -2.87
CA GLN A 51 1.62 -22.90 -3.65
C GLN A 51 0.13 -23.24 -3.56
N ASN A 52 -0.44 -23.15 -2.36
CA ASN A 52 -1.88 -23.37 -2.15
C ASN A 52 -2.72 -22.31 -2.88
N SER A 53 -2.32 -21.03 -2.83
CA SER A 53 -2.98 -19.95 -3.56
C SER A 53 -2.93 -20.19 -5.08
N ARG A 54 -1.83 -20.69 -5.63
CA ARG A 54 -1.73 -21.05 -7.06
C ARG A 54 -2.59 -22.25 -7.44
N ALA A 55 -2.61 -23.28 -6.60
CA ALA A 55 -3.41 -24.48 -6.85
C ALA A 55 -4.91 -24.18 -6.92
N LEU A 56 -5.38 -23.15 -6.20
CA LEU A 56 -6.77 -22.70 -6.20
C LEU A 56 -7.10 -21.74 -7.36
N GLY A 57 -6.10 -21.29 -8.14
CA GLY A 57 -6.24 -20.23 -9.17
C GLY A 57 -7.01 -20.61 -10.43
N SER A 58 -7.49 -21.85 -10.53
CA SER A 58 -8.32 -22.36 -11.62
C SER A 58 -9.83 -22.14 -11.42
N PHE A 59 -10.26 -21.56 -10.31
CA PHE A 59 -11.67 -21.27 -10.04
C PHE A 59 -12.00 -19.80 -10.30
N GLU A 60 -13.00 -19.54 -11.15
CA GLU A 60 -13.64 -18.21 -11.21
C GLU A 60 -14.30 -17.96 -9.85
N VAL A 61 -13.81 -16.95 -9.12
CA VAL A 61 -14.40 -16.55 -7.85
C VAL A 61 -15.54 -15.59 -8.17
N GLU A 62 -16.78 -16.06 -7.99
CA GLU A 62 -17.93 -15.16 -7.90
C GLU A 62 -17.75 -14.28 -6.66
N ILE A 63 -17.71 -12.97 -6.87
CA ILE A 63 -17.71 -12.01 -5.77
C ILE A 63 -19.13 -11.98 -5.25
N GLU A 64 -19.42 -12.83 -4.27
CA GLU A 64 -20.56 -12.58 -3.39
C GLU A 64 -20.26 -11.27 -2.66
N ALA A 65 -20.97 -10.22 -3.05
CA ALA A 65 -20.99 -8.99 -2.29
C ALA A 65 -21.41 -9.36 -0.87
N CYS A 66 -20.51 -9.22 0.11
CA CYS A 66 -20.93 -9.17 1.49
C CYS A 66 -21.99 -8.07 1.57
N ARG A 67 -23.24 -8.45 1.80
CA ARG A 67 -24.35 -7.55 2.08
C ARG A 67 -24.48 -7.48 3.60
N PRO A 68 -23.70 -6.64 4.28
CA PRO A 68 -23.93 -6.39 5.68
C PRO A 68 -25.35 -5.82 5.87
N PRO A 69 -25.96 -6.03 7.04
CA PRO A 69 -27.32 -5.58 7.31
C PRO A 69 -27.42 -4.06 7.14
N PRO A 70 -28.56 -3.55 6.62
CA PRO A 70 -28.76 -2.12 6.44
C PRO A 70 -28.71 -1.40 7.80
N GLY A 71 -27.73 -0.52 7.96
CA GLY A 71 -27.61 0.42 9.07
C GLY A 71 -27.81 1.85 8.61
N VAL A 72 -28.07 2.76 9.55
CA VAL A 72 -28.06 4.21 9.26
C VAL A 72 -26.61 4.64 9.07
N PRO A 73 -26.24 5.25 7.93
CA PRO A 73 -24.87 5.71 7.69
C PRO A 73 -24.41 6.64 8.82
N HIS A 74 -23.21 6.39 9.35
CA HIS A 74 -22.61 7.33 10.29
C HIS A 74 -22.22 8.60 9.52
N GLY A 75 -22.91 9.70 9.80
CA GLY A 75 -22.59 11.00 9.21
C GLY A 75 -21.25 11.51 9.73
N VAL A 76 -20.36 11.86 8.81
CA VAL A 76 -19.06 12.47 9.08
C VAL A 76 -18.99 13.85 8.43
N ASP A 77 -18.14 14.74 8.95
CA ASP A 77 -17.94 16.06 8.34
C ASP A 77 -16.91 15.98 7.21
N GLY A 78 -17.39 15.88 5.97
CA GLY A 78 -16.57 15.87 4.75
C GLY A 78 -15.60 17.05 4.62
N SER A 79 -15.90 18.20 5.22
CA SER A 79 -15.02 19.38 5.15
C SER A 79 -13.69 19.18 5.90
N ARG A 80 -13.65 18.20 6.79
CA ARG A 80 -12.49 17.82 7.61
C ARG A 80 -11.70 16.65 7.01
N PHE A 81 -11.90 16.36 5.72
CA PHE A 81 -11.17 15.37 4.95
C PHE A 81 -10.32 16.03 3.87
N TRP A 82 -9.14 15.45 3.66
CA TRP A 82 -8.19 15.74 2.60
C TRP A 82 -7.74 14.45 1.97
N ALA A 83 -7.51 14.44 0.66
CA ALA A 83 -7.16 13.22 -0.05
C ALA A 83 -6.11 13.44 -1.15
N ILE A 84 -5.20 12.47 -1.27
CA ILE A 84 -4.33 12.29 -2.44
C ILE A 84 -4.70 10.94 -3.04
N LEU A 85 -5.19 10.94 -4.27
CA LEU A 85 -5.67 9.76 -4.98
C LEU A 85 -4.80 9.53 -6.21
N ILE A 86 -4.12 8.39 -6.27
CA ILE A 86 -3.15 8.06 -7.30
C ILE A 86 -3.61 6.79 -8.03
N GLY A 87 -3.77 6.86 -9.35
CA GLY A 87 -4.19 5.73 -10.19
C GLY A 87 -3.37 5.65 -11.47
N ILE A 88 -2.62 4.57 -11.67
CA ILE A 88 -1.66 4.45 -12.79
C ILE A 88 -1.91 3.17 -13.59
N ASN A 89 -2.27 3.32 -14.86
CA ASN A 89 -2.43 2.21 -15.81
C ASN A 89 -1.23 2.12 -16.77
N ASP A 90 -0.80 3.25 -17.33
CA ASP A 90 0.07 3.31 -18.52
C ASP A 90 1.57 3.29 -18.18
N TYR A 91 1.98 2.27 -17.42
CA TYR A 91 3.39 1.95 -17.26
C TYR A 91 4.00 1.55 -18.62
N GLU A 92 5.23 1.98 -18.88
CA GLU A 92 5.95 1.64 -20.13
C GLU A 92 6.12 0.12 -20.30
N SER A 93 6.30 -0.59 -19.18
CA SER A 93 6.32 -2.05 -19.15
C SER A 93 5.20 -2.58 -18.26
N ASN A 94 4.54 -3.64 -18.71
CA ASN A 94 3.42 -4.30 -18.03
C ASN A 94 2.25 -3.35 -17.70
N PRO A 95 1.63 -2.67 -18.69
CA PRO A 95 0.51 -1.78 -18.42
C PRO A 95 -0.64 -2.50 -17.70
N LEU A 96 -1.27 -1.78 -16.77
CA LEU A 96 -2.39 -2.26 -15.96
C LEU A 96 -3.72 -1.74 -16.51
N ASN A 97 -4.81 -2.32 -16.03
CA ASN A 97 -6.16 -1.83 -16.29
C ASN A 97 -6.90 -1.64 -14.96
N GLY A 98 -7.79 -0.66 -14.91
CA GLY A 98 -8.67 -0.42 -13.76
C GLY A 98 -8.08 0.46 -12.66
N CYS A 99 -6.79 0.81 -12.67
CA CYS A 99 -6.19 1.58 -11.57
C CYS A 99 -6.62 3.05 -11.60
N VAL A 100 -6.74 3.63 -12.80
CA VAL A 100 -7.31 4.97 -13.00
C VAL A 100 -8.79 4.99 -12.62
N GLU A 101 -9.52 3.95 -12.99
CA GLU A 101 -10.94 3.77 -12.68
C GLU A 101 -11.15 3.64 -11.16
N ASP A 102 -10.27 2.91 -10.47
CA ASP A 102 -10.30 2.76 -9.02
C ASP A 102 -10.08 4.11 -8.30
N ALA A 103 -9.08 4.89 -8.71
CA ALA A 103 -8.84 6.22 -8.13
C ALA A 103 -10.02 7.17 -8.35
N LYS A 104 -10.65 7.13 -9.54
CA LYS A 104 -11.89 7.89 -9.83
C LYS A 104 -13.09 7.39 -9.01
N ALA A 105 -13.19 6.08 -8.76
CA ALA A 105 -14.26 5.52 -7.95
C ALA A 105 -14.12 5.94 -6.47
N MET A 106 -12.89 6.02 -5.96
CA MET A 106 -12.58 6.61 -4.66
C MET A 106 -12.89 8.11 -4.62
N GLU A 107 -12.50 8.89 -5.64
CA GLU A 107 -12.83 10.32 -5.74
C GLU A 107 -14.35 10.52 -5.68
N LYS A 108 -15.10 9.76 -6.47
CA LYS A 108 -16.57 9.79 -6.49
C LYS A 108 -17.15 9.49 -5.11
N TYR A 109 -16.59 8.52 -4.38
CA TYR A 109 -17.01 8.23 -3.01
C TYR A 109 -16.79 9.41 -2.06
N LEU A 110 -15.61 10.03 -2.12
CA LEU A 110 -15.33 11.18 -1.27
C LEU A 110 -16.23 12.38 -1.58
N LEU A 111 -16.48 12.66 -2.86
CA LEU A 111 -17.33 13.77 -3.29
C LEU A 111 -18.82 13.54 -3.01
N ASP A 112 -19.34 12.39 -3.44
CA ASP A 112 -20.78 12.14 -3.48
C ASP A 112 -21.30 11.60 -2.14
N ASP A 113 -20.55 10.70 -1.51
CA ASP A 113 -20.98 9.98 -0.30
C ASP A 113 -20.50 10.66 0.99
N LEU A 114 -19.25 11.16 1.02
CA LEU A 114 -18.69 11.86 2.20
C LEU A 114 -18.78 13.39 2.11
N HIS A 115 -19.19 13.95 0.97
CA HIS A 115 -19.28 15.40 0.75
C HIS A 115 -17.98 16.17 0.99
N VAL A 116 -16.84 15.53 0.69
CA VAL A 116 -15.52 16.17 0.75
C VAL A 116 -15.46 17.29 -0.29
N PRO A 117 -15.04 18.52 0.07
CA PRO A 117 -14.87 19.58 -0.91
C PRO A 117 -13.88 19.17 -2.01
N LYS A 118 -14.23 19.37 -3.28
CA LYS A 118 -13.37 19.01 -4.42
C LYS A 118 -11.95 19.57 -4.31
N LYS A 119 -11.80 20.79 -3.78
CA LYS A 119 -10.49 21.43 -3.54
C LYS A 119 -9.61 20.73 -2.49
N HIS A 120 -10.16 19.82 -1.70
CA HIS A 120 -9.41 19.02 -0.72
C HIS A 120 -8.91 17.69 -1.32
N ILE A 121 -9.26 17.38 -2.56
CA ILE A 121 -8.87 16.15 -3.25
C ILE A 121 -7.87 16.49 -4.34
N GLN A 122 -6.67 15.89 -4.24
CA GLN A 122 -5.66 15.90 -5.30
C GLN A 122 -5.71 14.56 -6.02
N LEU A 123 -5.82 14.60 -7.34
CA LEU A 123 -5.98 13.43 -8.19
C LEU A 123 -4.81 13.35 -9.18
N LEU A 124 -4.00 12.31 -9.08
CA LEU A 124 -2.85 12.06 -9.95
C LEU A 124 -3.12 10.79 -10.78
N LEU A 125 -3.35 10.96 -12.08
CA LEU A 125 -3.81 9.88 -12.96
C LEU A 125 -2.87 9.62 -14.11
N GLY A 126 -2.59 8.35 -14.32
CA GLY A 126 -1.71 7.86 -15.36
C GLY A 126 -2.40 7.04 -16.44
N PRO A 127 -3.25 7.65 -17.29
CA PRO A 127 -3.35 7.31 -18.70
C PRO A 127 -2.59 8.35 -19.55
N LYS A 128 -1.82 7.89 -20.54
CA LYS A 128 -0.91 8.69 -21.38
C LYS A 128 -1.63 9.73 -22.25
N GLU A 129 -2.94 9.56 -22.46
CA GLU A 129 -3.70 10.31 -23.48
C GLU A 129 -4.20 11.69 -23.04
N LEU A 130 -4.11 12.05 -21.75
CA LEU A 130 -4.84 13.22 -21.21
C LEU A 130 -3.99 14.26 -20.48
N VAL A 131 -2.68 14.04 -20.32
CA VAL A 131 -1.86 14.82 -19.39
C VAL A 131 -0.42 14.95 -19.92
N SER A 132 0.11 16.18 -19.97
CA SER A 132 1.53 16.44 -20.24
C SER A 132 2.38 15.89 -19.10
N SER A 133 3.59 15.39 -19.37
CA SER A 133 4.51 14.93 -18.33
C SER A 133 4.91 16.02 -17.32
N HIS A 134 4.65 17.29 -17.66
CA HIS A 134 4.91 18.45 -16.79
C HIS A 134 3.68 18.90 -15.99
N ASP A 135 2.50 18.33 -16.20
CA ASP A 135 1.31 18.71 -15.43
C ASP A 135 1.38 18.13 -14.01
N ALA A 136 0.95 18.90 -13.01
CA ALA A 136 0.96 18.48 -11.61
C ALA A 136 0.07 17.24 -11.31
N ILE A 137 -0.84 16.91 -12.22
CA ILE A 137 -1.71 15.72 -12.13
C ILE A 137 -1.05 14.46 -12.75
N TYR A 138 0.10 14.60 -13.42
CA TYR A 138 0.87 13.47 -13.93
C TYR A 138 1.50 12.72 -12.74
N PRO A 139 1.31 11.40 -12.57
CA PRO A 139 1.78 10.67 -11.40
C PRO A 139 3.27 10.30 -11.49
N SER A 140 4.12 11.30 -11.80
CA SER A 140 5.58 11.19 -11.70
C SER A 140 6.01 11.00 -10.25
N ARG A 141 7.23 10.51 -10.06
CA ARG A 141 7.83 10.40 -8.74
C ARG A 141 7.78 11.73 -8.00
N ASP A 142 8.20 12.82 -8.64
CA ASP A 142 8.25 14.13 -8.03
C ASP A 142 6.86 14.67 -7.68
N ASN A 143 5.87 14.55 -8.58
CA ASN A 143 4.52 15.03 -8.30
C ASN A 143 3.85 14.24 -7.15
N ILE A 144 4.07 12.93 -7.06
CA ILE A 144 3.56 12.12 -5.93
C ILE A 144 4.17 12.60 -4.61
N ILE A 145 5.49 12.79 -4.58
CA ILE A 145 6.20 13.25 -3.38
C ILE A 145 5.80 14.68 -3.02
N ASP A 146 5.72 15.58 -4.00
CA ASP A 146 5.28 16.97 -3.82
C ASP A 146 3.84 17.05 -3.31
N ALA A 147 2.93 16.21 -3.81
CA ALA A 147 1.57 16.12 -3.30
C ALA A 147 1.56 15.73 -1.81
N LEU A 148 2.36 14.74 -1.40
CA LEU A 148 2.46 14.35 0.01
C LEU A 148 3.05 15.47 0.88
N PHE A 149 4.12 16.15 0.43
CA PHE A 149 4.69 17.30 1.15
C PHE A 149 3.73 18.50 1.19
N SER A 150 2.87 18.67 0.17
CA SER A 150 1.88 19.74 0.15
C SER A 150 0.90 19.66 1.32
N ILE A 151 0.58 18.44 1.79
CA ILE A 151 -0.25 18.22 2.99
C ILE A 151 0.42 18.85 4.22
N ILE A 152 1.74 18.64 4.37
CA ILE A 152 2.51 19.17 5.49
C ILE A 152 2.47 20.71 5.49
N ALA A 153 2.65 21.31 4.31
CA ALA A 153 2.70 22.76 4.13
C ALA A 153 1.32 23.45 4.14
N ASN A 154 0.24 22.72 3.87
CA ASN A 154 -1.09 23.31 3.71
C ASN A 154 -1.67 23.76 5.07
N SER A 155 -1.81 25.07 5.26
CA SER A 155 -2.34 25.66 6.50
C SER A 155 -3.85 25.47 6.71
N GLN A 156 -4.59 25.04 5.68
CA GLN A 156 -6.02 24.75 5.77
C GLN A 156 -6.28 23.38 6.42
N ILE A 157 -5.30 22.49 6.40
CA ILE A 157 -5.36 21.19 7.09
C ILE A 157 -5.03 21.45 8.55
N VAL A 158 -6.02 21.27 9.41
CA VAL A 158 -5.86 21.43 10.86
C VAL A 158 -5.53 20.09 11.51
N TYR A 159 -4.99 20.14 12.73
CA TYR A 159 -4.65 18.92 13.45
C TYR A 159 -5.91 18.07 13.71
N GLY A 160 -5.84 16.78 13.41
CA GLY A 160 -6.96 15.83 13.54
C GLY A 160 -7.85 15.74 12.30
N ASP A 161 -7.52 16.40 11.19
CA ASP A 161 -8.18 16.13 9.91
C ASP A 161 -7.89 14.71 9.41
N ASN A 162 -8.87 14.14 8.70
CA ASN A 162 -8.67 12.87 8.00
C ASN A 162 -7.86 13.10 6.73
N ILE A 163 -6.72 12.43 6.59
CA ILE A 163 -5.82 12.56 5.44
C ILE A 163 -5.73 11.21 4.73
N ILE A 164 -6.52 11.05 3.67
CA ILE A 164 -6.58 9.82 2.88
C ILE A 164 -5.46 9.82 1.85
N VAL A 165 -4.62 8.79 1.87
CA VAL A 165 -3.65 8.55 0.79
C VAL A 165 -4.05 7.25 0.12
N TYR A 166 -4.43 7.32 -1.15
CA TYR A 166 -4.90 6.17 -1.92
C TYR A 166 -3.98 5.96 -3.13
N PHE A 167 -3.53 4.72 -3.33
CA PHE A 167 -2.72 4.33 -4.46
C PHE A 167 -3.26 3.05 -5.11
N SER A 168 -3.43 3.10 -6.43
CA SER A 168 -3.74 1.96 -7.29
C SER A 168 -2.76 1.93 -8.46
N GLY A 169 -2.02 0.84 -8.59
CA GLY A 169 -0.93 0.74 -9.57
C GLY A 169 0.01 -0.41 -9.25
N HIS A 170 1.21 -0.40 -9.82
CA HIS A 170 2.23 -1.39 -9.50
C HIS A 170 2.88 -1.12 -8.13
N GLY A 171 2.99 -2.17 -7.33
CA GLY A 171 4.05 -2.26 -6.32
C GLY A 171 5.27 -2.97 -6.90
N SER A 172 6.44 -2.68 -6.35
CA SER A 172 7.71 -3.30 -6.72
C SER A 172 8.54 -3.62 -5.49
N TYR A 173 9.69 -4.26 -5.74
CA TYR A 173 10.60 -4.68 -4.69
C TYR A 173 12.03 -4.72 -5.17
N TYR A 174 12.94 -4.45 -4.23
CA TYR A 174 14.36 -4.37 -4.46
C TYR A 174 15.05 -5.30 -3.47
N PHE A 175 15.77 -6.30 -4.00
CA PHE A 175 16.61 -7.16 -3.18
C PHE A 175 17.98 -6.51 -3.00
N PRO A 176 18.55 -6.62 -1.79
CA PRO A 176 19.98 -6.46 -1.62
C PRO A 176 20.70 -7.49 -2.51
N SER A 177 21.68 -7.05 -3.28
CA SER A 177 22.51 -7.86 -4.17
C SER A 177 23.91 -8.04 -3.57
N GLU A 178 24.67 -9.06 -4.02
CA GLU A 178 26.07 -9.27 -3.58
C GLU A 178 26.99 -8.13 -4.04
N ASP A 179 26.59 -7.39 -5.08
CA ASP A 179 27.29 -6.22 -5.61
C ASP A 179 26.98 -4.94 -4.80
N ASP A 180 25.99 -4.97 -3.90
CA ASP A 180 25.71 -3.85 -3.02
C ASP A 180 26.78 -3.74 -1.92
N ASP A 181 27.17 -2.51 -1.60
CA ASP A 181 28.15 -2.23 -0.55
C ASP A 181 27.71 -2.90 0.76
N LYS A 182 28.64 -3.59 1.43
CA LYS A 182 28.44 -4.17 2.76
C LYS A 182 27.82 -3.18 3.74
N ALA A 183 28.17 -1.89 3.64
CA ALA A 183 27.57 -0.84 4.46
C ALA A 183 26.05 -0.67 4.22
N LEU A 184 25.58 -0.88 2.98
CA LEU A 184 24.17 -0.89 2.61
C LEU A 184 23.49 -2.18 3.10
N LEU A 185 24.13 -3.34 2.96
CA LEU A 185 23.61 -4.62 3.45
C LEU A 185 23.41 -4.62 4.97
N ASP A 186 24.42 -4.15 5.73
CA ASP A 186 24.35 -3.98 7.18
C ASP A 186 23.23 -3.00 7.62
N LEU A 187 22.82 -2.12 6.71
CA LEU A 187 21.82 -1.07 6.96
C LEU A 187 20.39 -1.55 6.73
N ILE A 188 20.18 -2.37 5.71
CA ILE A 188 18.82 -2.76 5.29
C ILE A 188 18.44 -4.18 5.71
N GLY A 189 19.42 -5.02 6.03
CA GLY A 189 19.21 -6.44 6.32
C GLY A 189 19.02 -7.29 5.05
N PRO A 190 18.79 -8.61 5.16
CA PRO A 190 18.70 -9.51 4.01
C PRO A 190 17.33 -9.49 3.31
N GLY A 191 16.38 -8.68 3.78
CA GLY A 191 15.01 -8.61 3.24
C GLY A 191 14.86 -7.63 2.06
N PRO A 192 13.86 -7.83 1.19
CA PRO A 192 13.56 -6.87 0.15
C PRO A 192 13.00 -5.57 0.72
N ILE A 193 13.24 -4.46 0.01
CA ILE A 193 12.55 -3.19 0.26
C ILE A 193 11.39 -3.06 -0.73
N ASP A 194 10.18 -2.92 -0.19
CA ASP A 194 8.96 -2.65 -0.94
C ASP A 194 8.92 -1.21 -1.45
N ALA A 195 8.30 -1.00 -2.61
CA ALA A 195 8.09 0.31 -3.17
C ALA A 195 6.77 0.41 -3.97
N ILE A 196 6.27 1.63 -4.14
CA ILE A 196 5.22 1.93 -5.13
C ILE A 196 5.86 2.50 -6.39
N CYS A 197 5.29 2.17 -7.54
CA CYS A 197 5.82 2.52 -8.85
C CYS A 197 5.21 3.82 -9.39
N PRO A 198 5.96 4.92 -9.53
CA PRO A 198 5.51 6.07 -10.28
C PRO A 198 5.50 5.79 -11.80
N ILE A 199 4.78 6.59 -12.58
CA ILE A 199 4.60 6.34 -14.03
C ILE A 199 5.88 6.57 -14.85
N ASP A 200 6.79 7.41 -14.33
CA ASP A 200 8.07 7.76 -14.93
C ASP A 200 9.23 6.90 -14.41
N ARG A 201 8.92 5.83 -13.67
CA ARG A 201 9.90 4.78 -13.35
C ARG A 201 10.58 4.29 -14.61
N ASP A 202 11.80 3.76 -14.45
CA ASP A 202 12.63 3.29 -15.56
C ASP A 202 13.08 4.36 -16.57
N LYS A 203 12.77 5.64 -16.31
CA LYS A 203 13.28 6.78 -17.07
C LYS A 203 14.40 7.49 -16.32
N ARG A 204 14.97 8.51 -16.96
CA ARG A 204 15.93 9.44 -16.37
C ARG A 204 15.32 10.83 -16.32
N ASP A 205 15.66 11.59 -15.29
CA ASP A 205 15.29 13.00 -15.16
C ASP A 205 16.07 13.89 -16.16
N ASP A 206 15.80 15.19 -16.13
CA ASP A 206 16.47 16.18 -17.00
C ASP A 206 17.99 16.25 -16.78
N ASN A 207 18.47 15.81 -15.61
CA ASN A 207 19.89 15.72 -15.28
C ASN A 207 20.48 14.34 -15.61
N THR A 208 19.74 13.51 -16.34
CA THR A 208 20.09 12.13 -16.70
C THR A 208 20.20 11.16 -15.51
N VAL A 209 19.69 11.53 -14.35
CA VAL A 209 19.68 10.68 -13.15
C VAL A 209 18.51 9.69 -13.26
N PRO A 210 18.73 8.38 -13.03
CA PRO A 210 17.65 7.39 -13.02
C PRO A 210 16.55 7.76 -12.01
N ILE A 211 15.28 7.66 -12.42
CA ILE A 211 14.12 7.91 -11.56
C ILE A 211 13.75 6.58 -10.87
N PRO A 212 13.96 6.45 -9.55
CA PRO A 212 13.62 5.24 -8.83
C PRO A 212 12.13 5.17 -8.46
N ASP A 213 11.69 3.99 -8.03
CA ASP A 213 10.42 3.83 -7.34
C ASP A 213 10.41 4.57 -5.98
N ILE A 214 9.26 4.65 -5.31
CA ILE A 214 9.12 5.28 -3.99
C ILE A 214 9.06 4.19 -2.91
N SER A 215 10.11 4.10 -2.07
CA SER A 215 10.23 3.03 -1.08
C SER A 215 9.24 3.15 0.08
N ASN A 216 8.92 2.03 0.73
CA ASN A 216 8.13 2.01 1.96
C ASN A 216 8.80 2.80 3.10
N ARG A 217 10.14 2.87 3.15
CA ARG A 217 10.87 3.70 4.13
C ARG A 217 10.65 5.19 3.90
N GLU A 218 10.67 5.62 2.63
CA GLU A 218 10.38 7.00 2.23
C GLU A 218 8.91 7.36 2.57
N LEU A 219 7.95 6.52 2.17
CA LEU A 219 6.53 6.73 2.50
C LEU A 219 6.29 6.77 4.02
N ASN A 220 6.81 5.81 4.78
CA ASN A 220 6.66 5.77 6.23
C ASN A 220 7.20 7.06 6.88
N SER A 221 8.36 7.53 6.43
CA SER A 221 8.96 8.76 6.96
C SER A 221 8.11 9.98 6.61
N ILE A 222 7.61 10.09 5.37
CA ILE A 222 6.70 11.18 4.98
C ILE A 222 5.41 11.14 5.80
N PHE A 223 4.81 9.97 6.03
CA PHE A 223 3.62 9.83 6.88
C PHE A 223 3.89 10.22 8.32
N SER A 224 5.07 9.89 8.88
CA SER A 224 5.48 10.38 10.21
C SER A 224 5.57 11.91 10.26
N LEU A 225 6.05 12.57 9.20
CA LEU A 225 6.10 14.03 9.14
C LEU A 225 4.70 14.65 9.04
N ILE A 226 3.82 14.05 8.24
CA ILE A 226 2.40 14.44 8.18
C ILE A 226 1.78 14.28 9.57
N ALA A 227 1.97 13.13 10.23
CA ALA A 227 1.40 12.84 11.54
C ALA A 227 1.85 13.83 12.61
N GLN A 228 3.14 14.19 12.63
CA GLN A 228 3.68 15.20 13.54
C GLN A 228 3.05 16.58 13.36
N LYS A 229 2.66 16.95 12.14
CA LYS A 229 2.13 18.29 11.83
C LYS A 229 0.61 18.35 11.84
N LYS A 230 -0.06 17.27 11.44
CA LYS A 230 -1.50 17.24 11.13
C LYS A 230 -2.29 16.20 11.94
N GLY A 231 -1.62 15.37 12.74
CA GLY A 231 -2.25 14.26 13.45
C GLY A 231 -2.22 12.97 12.64
N ASN A 232 -2.51 11.86 13.32
CA ASN A 232 -2.26 10.49 12.82
C ASN A 232 -3.48 9.79 12.21
N TYR A 233 -4.53 10.54 11.86
CA TYR A 233 -5.69 10.03 11.13
C TYR A 233 -5.40 9.96 9.63
N ILE A 234 -4.42 9.10 9.30
CA ILE A 234 -3.87 8.93 7.97
C ILE A 234 -4.15 7.49 7.50
N PRO A 235 -5.30 7.18 6.89
CA PRO A 235 -5.49 5.91 6.22
C PRO A 235 -4.74 5.91 4.88
N ALA A 236 -3.70 5.08 4.81
CA ALA A 236 -2.94 4.79 3.60
C ALA A 236 -3.48 3.50 2.96
N ILE A 237 -4.17 3.65 1.84
CA ILE A 237 -4.93 2.60 1.16
C ILE A 237 -4.19 2.22 -0.13
N PHE A 238 -3.74 0.97 -0.21
CA PHE A 238 -2.91 0.47 -1.31
C PHE A 238 -3.59 -0.68 -2.04
N ASP A 239 -4.10 -0.42 -3.25
CA ASP A 239 -4.54 -1.44 -4.21
C ASP A 239 -3.41 -1.85 -5.16
N CYS A 240 -2.34 -2.37 -4.56
CA CYS A 240 -1.16 -2.90 -5.24
C CYS A 240 -0.62 -4.14 -4.50
N CYS A 241 0.34 -4.85 -5.11
CA CYS A 241 1.03 -5.94 -4.44
C CYS A 241 2.30 -5.45 -3.75
N HIS A 242 2.54 -5.86 -2.51
CA HIS A 242 3.84 -5.72 -1.84
C HIS A 242 4.65 -7.01 -1.98
N SER A 243 5.98 -6.97 -1.92
CA SER A 243 6.81 -8.16 -1.85
C SER A 243 6.88 -8.71 -0.43
N GLY A 244 6.03 -9.68 -0.13
CA GLY A 244 6.46 -10.66 0.86
C GLY A 244 7.53 -11.54 0.26
N GLY A 245 8.78 -11.10 0.32
CA GLY A 245 9.97 -11.96 0.23
C GLY A 245 10.26 -12.68 -1.09
N VAL A 246 11.46 -13.27 -1.11
CA VAL A 246 12.19 -14.03 -2.17
C VAL A 246 11.37 -15.09 -2.93
N SER A 247 10.18 -15.44 -2.46
CA SER A 247 9.48 -16.67 -2.85
C SER A 247 8.38 -16.51 -3.90
N ARG A 248 8.03 -15.27 -4.29
CA ARG A 248 7.05 -15.05 -5.36
C ARG A 248 7.66 -15.47 -6.70
N GLY A 249 7.30 -16.64 -7.21
CA GLY A 249 7.60 -16.99 -8.61
C GLY A 249 6.94 -15.99 -9.59
N LEU A 250 7.12 -16.17 -10.90
CA LEU A 250 6.75 -15.16 -11.92
C LEU A 250 5.36 -14.53 -11.68
N PRO A 251 5.23 -13.19 -11.78
CA PRO A 251 3.95 -12.51 -11.66
C PRO A 251 2.94 -13.08 -12.64
N GLU A 252 1.72 -13.34 -12.16
CA GLU A 252 0.62 -13.71 -13.03
C GLU A 252 0.18 -12.50 -13.87
N ARG A 253 -0.36 -12.75 -15.07
CA ARG A 253 -0.84 -11.68 -15.95
C ARG A 253 -1.94 -10.87 -15.23
N GLY A 254 -1.78 -9.55 -15.19
CA GLY A 254 -2.72 -8.63 -14.52
C GLY A 254 -2.52 -8.49 -13.01
N ALA A 255 -1.49 -9.13 -12.43
CA ALA A 255 -1.06 -8.82 -11.07
C ALA A 255 -0.49 -7.41 -11.00
N ARG A 256 -0.90 -6.65 -9.98
CA ARG A 256 -0.43 -5.29 -9.69
C ARG A 256 0.93 -5.29 -9.01
N VAL A 257 1.90 -6.01 -9.61
CA VAL A 257 3.28 -6.16 -9.14
C VAL A 257 4.26 -6.12 -10.31
N THR A 258 5.44 -5.57 -10.08
CA THR A 258 6.54 -5.60 -11.04
C THR A 258 7.87 -5.73 -10.29
N ARG A 259 8.97 -6.00 -10.99
CA ARG A 259 10.31 -5.99 -10.38
C ARG A 259 10.78 -4.56 -10.15
N GLY A 260 11.77 -4.37 -9.29
CA GLY A 260 12.51 -3.12 -9.18
C GLY A 260 13.02 -2.64 -10.55
N THR A 261 13.30 -1.34 -10.65
CA THR A 261 13.71 -0.69 -11.90
C THR A 261 14.97 -1.33 -12.49
N LYS A 262 15.08 -1.28 -13.81
CA LYS A 262 16.28 -1.70 -14.55
C LYS A 262 17.39 -0.66 -14.50
N VAL A 263 17.04 0.61 -14.26
CA VAL A 263 17.95 1.76 -14.35
C VAL A 263 18.39 2.31 -13.00
N ALA A 264 17.54 2.26 -11.98
CA ALA A 264 17.88 2.71 -10.62
C ALA A 264 18.18 1.50 -9.72
N THR A 265 19.20 1.65 -8.89
CA THR A 265 19.59 0.63 -7.90
C THR A 265 18.81 0.81 -6.61
N LEU A 266 18.84 -0.21 -5.74
CA LEU A 266 18.32 -0.12 -4.37
C LEU A 266 18.94 1.06 -3.63
N ARG A 267 20.26 1.25 -3.74
CA ARG A 267 20.95 2.40 -3.17
C ARG A 267 20.44 3.72 -3.73
N GLY A 268 20.30 3.83 -5.05
CA GLY A 268 19.81 5.02 -5.72
C GLY A 268 18.38 5.39 -5.30
N MET A 269 17.51 4.40 -5.09
CA MET A 269 16.16 4.61 -4.57
C MET A 269 16.19 5.21 -3.15
N LEU A 270 17.00 4.64 -2.26
CA LEU A 270 17.09 5.14 -0.89
C LEU A 270 17.75 6.52 -0.81
N ASP A 271 18.81 6.76 -1.59
CA ASP A 271 19.49 8.06 -1.64
C ASP A 271 18.57 9.16 -2.21
N ALA A 272 17.73 8.82 -3.21
CA ALA A 272 16.74 9.75 -3.74
C ALA A 272 15.70 10.15 -2.67
N GLY A 273 15.21 9.18 -1.90
CA GLY A 273 14.30 9.46 -0.78
C GLY A 273 14.96 10.26 0.33
N GLU A 274 16.18 9.90 0.73
CA GLU A 274 16.96 10.60 1.76
C GLU A 274 17.16 12.08 1.39
N LYS A 275 17.53 12.35 0.13
CA LYS A 275 17.71 13.71 -0.39
C LYS A 275 16.43 14.53 -0.27
N ARG A 276 15.28 13.94 -0.58
CA ARG A 276 13.97 14.61 -0.50
C ARG A 276 13.54 14.89 0.94
N LEU A 277 13.92 14.04 1.89
CA LEU A 277 13.58 14.21 3.31
C LEU A 277 14.40 15.30 4.01
N GLY A 278 15.54 15.74 3.47
CA GLY A 278 16.19 17.00 3.87
C GLY A 278 16.55 17.15 5.35
N GLY A 279 16.95 16.07 6.04
CA GLY A 279 17.45 16.11 7.43
C GLY A 279 16.48 15.59 8.51
N HIS A 280 15.32 15.07 8.13
CA HIS A 280 14.46 14.26 9.00
C HIS A 280 15.12 12.89 9.30
N PRO A 281 14.58 12.05 10.22
CA PRO A 281 15.20 10.77 10.56
C PRO A 281 15.54 9.96 9.30
N SER A 282 16.83 9.69 9.14
CA SER A 282 17.39 9.15 7.91
C SER A 282 16.84 7.77 7.58
N ILE A 283 16.35 7.58 6.34
CA ILE A 283 15.86 6.29 5.85
C ILE A 283 16.98 5.32 5.50
N VAL A 284 18.20 5.86 5.40
CA VAL A 284 19.46 5.13 5.28
C VAL A 284 20.22 5.02 6.61
N SER A 285 19.55 5.21 7.74
CA SER A 285 20.14 4.95 9.06
C SER A 285 19.99 3.49 9.50
N ARG A 286 21.04 2.92 10.09
CA ARG A 286 21.00 1.58 10.73
C ARG A 286 19.95 1.52 11.85
N ASN A 287 19.65 2.67 12.44
CA ASN A 287 18.65 2.83 13.48
C ASN A 287 17.29 3.24 12.93
N TRP A 288 17.08 3.21 11.60
CA TRP A 288 15.77 3.45 11.03
C TRP A 288 14.77 2.43 11.59
N ARG A 289 13.59 2.92 11.95
CA ARG A 289 12.49 2.13 12.49
C ARG A 289 11.23 2.57 11.80
N HIS A 290 10.44 1.58 11.38
CA HIS A 290 9.11 1.81 10.87
C HIS A 290 8.26 2.41 11.99
N ASP A 291 7.78 3.63 11.79
CA ASP A 291 6.81 4.26 12.69
C ASP A 291 5.45 3.60 12.50
N MET A 292 5.02 2.85 13.51
CA MET A 292 3.74 2.14 13.51
C MET A 292 2.57 2.99 14.01
N THR A 293 2.80 4.26 14.34
CA THR A 293 1.83 5.14 15.04
C THR A 293 1.35 6.32 14.22
N SER A 294 1.99 6.57 13.07
CA SER A 294 1.69 7.72 12.21
C SER A 294 0.46 7.53 11.33
N HIS A 295 0.17 6.31 10.90
CA HIS A 295 -0.85 6.01 9.90
C HIS A 295 -1.46 4.61 10.11
N VAL A 296 -2.50 4.29 9.35
CA VAL A 296 -3.08 2.93 9.24
C VAL A 296 -2.94 2.47 7.79
N ILE A 297 -2.43 1.26 7.58
CA ILE A 297 -2.31 0.69 6.24
C ILE A 297 -3.51 -0.23 5.97
N LEU A 298 -4.17 -0.03 4.82
CA LEU A 298 -5.12 -0.97 4.25
C LEU A 298 -4.56 -1.44 2.90
N ALA A 299 -4.05 -2.67 2.85
CA ALA A 299 -3.44 -3.24 1.65
C ALA A 299 -4.33 -4.30 1.01
N ALA A 300 -4.33 -4.37 -0.31
CA ALA A 300 -5.22 -5.23 -1.09
C ALA A 300 -5.04 -6.73 -0.87
N CYS A 301 -3.82 -7.18 -0.54
CA CYS A 301 -3.51 -8.59 -0.42
C CYS A 301 -2.41 -8.90 0.58
N GLN A 302 -2.36 -10.14 1.05
CA GLN A 302 -1.26 -10.65 1.86
C GLN A 302 0.07 -10.63 1.10
N ASN A 303 1.15 -10.73 1.87
CA ASN A 303 2.51 -10.69 1.34
C ASN A 303 2.88 -11.89 0.44
N TYR A 304 2.06 -12.95 0.36
CA TYR A 304 2.17 -14.09 -0.57
C TYR A 304 1.08 -14.10 -1.69
N GLN A 305 0.28 -13.04 -1.80
CA GLN A 305 -0.88 -12.96 -2.71
C GLN A 305 -0.71 -11.82 -3.73
N TYR A 306 -1.58 -11.79 -4.75
CA TYR A 306 -1.55 -10.74 -5.79
C TYR A 306 -2.84 -9.94 -5.80
N ALA A 307 -2.71 -8.62 -5.68
CA ALA A 307 -3.75 -7.66 -6.02
C ALA A 307 -4.00 -7.67 -7.53
N LYS A 308 -5.26 -7.77 -7.94
CA LYS A 308 -5.69 -7.85 -9.34
C LYS A 308 -6.91 -6.98 -9.61
N ALA A 309 -7.09 -6.66 -10.88
CA ALA A 309 -8.34 -6.11 -11.39
C ALA A 309 -9.23 -7.24 -11.94
N LYS A 310 -10.54 -7.13 -11.73
CA LYS A 310 -11.54 -7.96 -12.41
C LYS A 310 -12.08 -7.23 -13.63
N LYS A 311 -12.54 -8.00 -14.62
CA LYS A 311 -13.29 -7.46 -15.76
C LYS A 311 -14.73 -7.21 -15.34
N LEU A 312 -15.22 -6.00 -15.59
CA LEU A 312 -16.63 -5.69 -15.49
C LEU A 312 -17.30 -6.11 -16.80
N ARG A 313 -18.30 -7.01 -16.71
CA ARG A 313 -19.03 -7.52 -17.87
C ARG A 313 -20.43 -6.92 -17.93
N GLY A 314 -20.86 -6.54 -19.12
CA GLY A 314 -22.24 -6.16 -19.42
C GLY A 314 -23.16 -7.36 -19.55
N LYS A 315 -24.46 -7.10 -19.74
CA LYS A 315 -25.48 -8.15 -19.85
C LYS A 315 -25.26 -9.07 -21.05
N ASP A 316 -24.62 -8.55 -22.10
CA ASP A 316 -24.35 -9.28 -23.34
C ASP A 316 -22.91 -9.86 -23.36
N GLY A 317 -22.20 -9.81 -22.22
CA GLY A 317 -20.87 -10.36 -22.03
C GLY A 317 -19.72 -9.44 -22.47
N GLU A 318 -20.02 -8.24 -22.97
CA GLU A 318 -19.04 -7.22 -23.35
C GLU A 318 -18.25 -6.73 -22.13
N THR A 319 -16.96 -6.39 -22.33
CA THR A 319 -16.16 -5.82 -21.25
C THR A 319 -16.45 -4.32 -21.14
N LEU A 320 -17.13 -3.92 -20.06
CA LEU A 320 -17.48 -2.53 -19.76
C LEU A 320 -16.32 -1.76 -19.12
N GLY A 321 -15.36 -2.47 -18.52
CA GLY A 321 -14.20 -1.86 -17.88
C GLY A 321 -13.49 -2.84 -16.95
N TYR A 322 -12.64 -2.28 -16.09
CA TYR A 322 -11.89 -3.02 -15.08
C TYR A 322 -12.03 -2.32 -13.73
N ALA A 323 -12.02 -3.09 -12.65
CA ALA A 323 -12.00 -2.58 -11.28
C ALA A 323 -11.08 -3.45 -10.42
N GLY A 324 -10.30 -2.82 -9.53
CA GLY A 324 -9.53 -3.51 -8.50
C GLY A 324 -10.46 -4.28 -7.57
N ILE A 325 -10.16 -5.56 -7.34
CA ILE A 325 -10.99 -6.42 -6.47
C ILE A 325 -11.08 -5.84 -5.05
N PHE A 326 -9.96 -5.31 -4.54
CA PHE A 326 -9.91 -4.70 -3.22
C PHE A 326 -10.66 -3.37 -3.19
N THR A 327 -10.38 -2.46 -4.12
CA THR A 327 -11.04 -1.15 -4.15
C THR A 327 -12.55 -1.27 -4.29
N GLU A 328 -13.02 -2.13 -5.19
CA GLU A 328 -14.46 -2.36 -5.34
C GLU A 328 -15.07 -2.93 -4.05
N SER A 329 -14.42 -3.92 -3.43
CA SER A 329 -14.92 -4.48 -2.17
C SER A 329 -14.94 -3.45 -1.04
N LEU A 330 -13.93 -2.58 -0.96
CA LEU A 330 -13.85 -1.52 0.03
C LEU A 330 -14.98 -0.50 -0.19
N LEU A 331 -15.19 -0.05 -1.43
CA LEU A 331 -16.26 0.88 -1.76
C LEU A 331 -17.65 0.28 -1.53
N CYS A 332 -17.85 -1.01 -1.82
CA CYS A 332 -19.10 -1.71 -1.50
C CYS A 332 -19.38 -1.69 0.01
N PHE A 333 -18.38 -2.00 0.84
CA PHE A 333 -18.51 -1.92 2.29
C PHE A 333 -18.77 -0.49 2.79
N LEU A 334 -18.02 0.48 2.29
CA LEU A 334 -18.16 1.89 2.69
C LEU A 334 -19.51 2.49 2.27
N ARG A 335 -20.16 1.95 1.23
CA ARG A 335 -21.49 2.39 0.77
C ARG A 335 -22.64 1.56 1.30
N SER A 336 -22.39 0.44 1.96
CA SER A 336 -23.46 -0.46 2.40
C SER A 336 -24.23 0.04 3.63
N GLY A 337 -23.76 1.13 4.27
CA GLY A 337 -24.33 1.62 5.53
C GLY A 337 -24.03 0.73 6.74
N ALA A 338 -23.05 -0.17 6.62
CA ALA A 338 -22.76 -1.17 7.65
C ALA A 338 -21.80 -0.72 8.73
N TYR A 339 -20.91 0.22 8.39
CA TYR A 339 -20.03 0.78 9.39
C TYR A 339 -20.81 1.80 10.24
N THR A 340 -20.55 1.76 11.54
CA THR A 340 -21.13 2.64 12.55
C THR A 340 -20.04 3.56 13.09
N ALA A 341 -20.40 4.49 13.97
CA ALA A 341 -19.45 5.30 14.72
C ALA A 341 -18.40 4.47 15.49
N GLU A 342 -18.73 3.23 15.84
CA GLU A 342 -17.86 2.33 16.60
C GLU A 342 -16.99 1.42 15.73
N THR A 343 -17.22 1.39 14.41
CA THR A 343 -16.50 0.50 13.51
C THR A 343 -15.03 0.90 13.45
N ARG A 344 -14.14 -0.05 13.68
CA ARG A 344 -12.69 0.16 13.68
C ARG A 344 -12.10 -0.25 12.35
N TYR A 345 -10.90 0.26 12.04
CA TYR A 345 -10.18 -0.17 10.84
C TYR A 345 -10.03 -1.70 10.79
N VAL A 346 -9.66 -2.36 11.88
CA VAL A 346 -9.51 -3.82 11.93
C VAL A 346 -10.79 -4.58 11.58
N ASP A 347 -11.97 -4.00 11.83
CA ASP A 347 -13.25 -4.63 11.53
C ASP A 347 -13.52 -4.64 10.01
N VAL A 348 -13.01 -3.63 9.28
CA VAL A 348 -13.18 -3.49 7.82
C VAL A 348 -12.73 -4.76 7.10
N ALA A 349 -11.58 -5.33 7.48
CA ALA A 349 -11.03 -6.54 6.85
C ALA A 349 -12.00 -7.73 6.85
N SER A 350 -12.89 -7.83 7.84
CA SER A 350 -13.88 -8.90 7.92
C SER A 350 -15.05 -8.74 6.93
N TYR A 351 -15.27 -7.53 6.43
CA TYR A 351 -16.31 -7.22 5.45
C TYR A 351 -15.79 -7.18 4.00
N LEU A 352 -14.48 -7.12 3.83
CA LEU A 352 -13.88 -7.15 2.50
C LEU A 352 -13.86 -8.57 1.95
N HIS A 353 -13.93 -8.67 0.63
CA HIS A 353 -13.86 -9.94 -0.09
C HIS A 353 -12.56 -10.67 0.28
N GLN A 354 -12.70 -11.87 0.82
CA GLN A 354 -11.57 -12.74 1.15
C GLN A 354 -11.57 -13.90 0.18
N SER A 355 -10.61 -13.90 -0.74
CA SER A 355 -10.35 -15.05 -1.61
C SER A 355 -9.01 -15.69 -1.27
N PRO A 356 -8.76 -16.95 -1.69
CA PRO A 356 -7.45 -17.56 -1.61
C PRO A 356 -6.34 -16.77 -2.33
N HIS A 357 -6.69 -15.89 -3.26
CA HIS A 357 -5.77 -15.13 -4.12
C HIS A 357 -5.53 -13.70 -3.67
N GLN A 358 -6.49 -13.12 -2.95
CA GLN A 358 -6.48 -11.73 -2.53
C GLN A 358 -7.28 -11.61 -1.24
N THR A 359 -6.56 -11.51 -0.12
CA THR A 359 -7.08 -11.30 1.22
C THR A 359 -6.52 -9.97 1.74
N PRO A 360 -7.37 -8.95 1.95
CA PRO A 360 -6.90 -7.66 2.42
C PRO A 360 -6.22 -7.71 3.78
N VAL A 361 -5.29 -6.78 4.00
CA VAL A 361 -4.52 -6.64 5.23
C VAL A 361 -4.77 -5.27 5.82
N ILE A 362 -4.97 -5.23 7.14
CA ILE A 362 -5.03 -3.99 7.89
C ILE A 362 -3.97 -4.06 8.98
N ASP A 363 -3.04 -3.10 8.96
CA ASP A 363 -1.89 -3.09 9.85
C ASP A 363 -1.68 -1.72 10.51
N GLU A 364 -0.62 -1.62 11.31
CA GLU A 364 -0.25 -0.48 12.17
C GLU A 364 -0.94 -0.46 13.54
N ASN A 365 -0.38 0.29 14.49
CA ASN A 365 -0.86 0.32 15.88
C ASN A 365 -2.27 0.94 15.97
N ASN A 366 -2.57 1.90 15.10
CA ASN A 366 -3.85 2.60 15.07
C ASN A 366 -4.96 1.80 14.38
N LYS A 367 -4.73 0.53 13.99
CA LYS A 367 -5.79 -0.31 13.37
C LYS A 367 -7.02 -0.55 14.25
N TYR A 368 -6.92 -0.29 15.56
CA TYR A 368 -8.05 -0.34 16.48
C TYR A 368 -8.78 1.00 16.64
N ALA A 369 -8.33 2.06 15.98
CA ALA A 369 -9.04 3.32 15.89
C ALA A 369 -10.30 3.16 15.03
N ARG A 370 -11.29 4.01 15.31
CA ARG A 370 -12.55 4.09 14.57
C ARG A 370 -12.30 4.64 13.16
N ILE A 371 -12.92 4.04 12.15
CA ILE A 371 -12.84 4.52 10.77
C ILE A 371 -13.52 5.89 10.68
N TRP A 372 -12.89 6.84 9.98
CA TRP A 372 -13.42 8.19 9.77
C TRP A 372 -13.69 9.00 11.04
N TYR A 373 -13.16 8.56 12.18
CA TYR A 373 -13.39 9.23 13.43
C TYR A 373 -12.74 10.60 13.47
N GLN A 374 -13.49 11.54 14.04
CA GLN A 374 -13.08 12.91 14.32
C GLN A 374 -13.47 13.15 15.78
N GLU A 375 -12.54 13.67 16.59
CA GLU A 375 -12.80 14.06 17.99
C GLU A 375 -13.60 15.36 18.09
#